data_AF-A0AA35UXB0-F1
#
_entry.id   AF-A0AA35UXB0-F1
#
_cell.length_a   1.000
_cell.length_b   1.000
_cell.length_c   1.000
_cell.angle_alpha   90.00
_cell.angle_beta   90.00
_cell.angle_gamma   90.00
#
_symmetry.space_group_name_H-M   'P 1'
#
loop_
_entity.id
_entity.type
_entity.pdbx_description
1 polymer ?
#
loop_
_entity_poly.entity_id
_entity_poly.type
_entity_poly.pdbx_seq_one_letter_code
_entity_poly.pdbx_strand_id
1 'polypeptide(L)'
;MVLTLEGGRALPSGPLETAHRSLQTGMRLWVERQTGHRLGHVEQLYTFADTPDRHESRTIRISYMALTRIGIAPEGWKSWYAYFPWEDRSTIEGRMALAGARARLDAWAKSARDLEKIKARIDQTFGTEGGAWDDERVLQRYELLWEAGLVAESRAATGSVVAGEAMVRDHRRILATAMTRLRAKIRYRPVIFELMPEAFTFLELQRTVEAVAGQEMHKQNFRRLIQQQQLVEETTELSREGPGRPARLFRFRREIIGDRQAAGSKLPLMRSV
;
A
#
# COMPACT_ATOMS: atom_id res chain seq x y z
N MET A 1 5.69 0.06 -5.62
CA MET A 1 6.89 0.51 -4.88
C MET A 1 6.55 1.80 -4.15
N VAL A 2 7.32 2.18 -3.14
CA VAL A 2 7.20 3.43 -2.37
C VAL A 2 8.47 4.25 -2.57
N LEU A 3 8.30 5.57 -2.70
CA LEU A 3 9.41 6.52 -2.82
C LEU A 3 9.93 6.88 -1.42
N THR A 4 11.25 6.83 -1.24
CA THR A 4 11.93 6.90 0.05
C THR A 4 13.22 7.70 -0.05
N LEU A 5 13.69 8.18 1.10
CA LEU A 5 14.95 8.87 1.30
C LEU A 5 15.88 8.03 2.18
N GLU A 6 17.14 8.44 2.30
CA GLU A 6 18.12 7.88 3.25
C GLU A 6 18.30 6.35 3.12
N GLY A 7 18.34 5.84 1.89
CA GLY A 7 18.49 4.41 1.61
C GLY A 7 17.26 3.55 1.95
N GLY A 8 16.08 4.17 2.09
CA GLY A 8 14.83 3.49 2.44
C GLY A 8 14.35 3.71 3.88
N ARG A 9 15.12 4.43 4.71
CA ARG A 9 14.76 4.59 6.12
C ARG A 9 13.69 5.66 6.37
N ALA A 10 13.47 6.57 5.41
CA ALA A 10 12.54 7.69 5.57
C ALA A 10 11.61 7.88 4.38
N LEU A 11 10.40 8.40 4.64
CA LEU A 11 9.50 8.93 3.62
C LEU A 11 9.89 10.39 3.32
N PRO A 12 9.74 10.87 2.06
CA PRO A 12 9.87 12.29 1.73
C PRO A 12 9.00 13.16 2.64
N SER A 13 9.60 14.16 3.26
CA SER A 13 8.94 15.03 4.23
C SER A 13 9.69 16.34 4.40
N GLY A 14 9.00 17.38 4.83
CA GLY A 14 9.57 18.71 5.08
C GLY A 14 8.70 19.53 6.04
N PRO A 15 9.23 20.64 6.58
CA PRO A 15 8.48 21.55 7.44
C PRO A 15 7.28 22.17 6.72
N LEU A 16 6.28 22.58 7.50
CA LEU A 16 5.16 23.37 6.99
C LEU A 16 5.64 24.76 6.59
N GLU A 17 5.44 25.12 5.32
CA GLU A 17 5.80 26.43 4.78
C GLU A 17 4.55 27.31 4.64
N THR A 18 4.64 28.55 5.11
CA THR A 18 3.56 29.56 5.01
C THR A 18 3.50 30.25 3.65
N ALA A 19 4.52 30.06 2.80
CA ALA A 19 4.65 30.69 1.49
C ALA A 19 3.66 30.13 0.45
N HIS A 20 3.01 29.00 0.73
CA HIS A 20 2.14 28.31 -0.23
C HIS A 20 0.67 28.44 0.12
N ARG A 21 -0.18 28.66 -0.90
CA ARG A 21 -1.64 28.80 -0.73
C ARG A 21 -2.32 27.53 -0.20
N SER A 22 -1.68 26.36 -0.28
CA SER A 22 -2.19 25.11 0.29
C SER A 22 -1.06 24.23 0.80
N LEU A 23 -1.35 23.44 1.84
CA LEU A 23 -0.44 22.43 2.40
C LEU A 23 -0.02 21.39 1.33
N GLN A 24 -0.96 21.03 0.45
CA GLN A 24 -0.70 20.10 -0.66
C GLN A 24 0.33 20.67 -1.65
N THR A 25 0.29 21.97 -1.93
CA THR A 25 1.28 22.64 -2.79
C THR A 25 2.69 22.57 -2.17
N GLY A 26 2.80 22.89 -0.87
CA GLY A 26 4.09 22.81 -0.18
C GLY A 26 4.64 21.39 -0.12
N MET A 27 3.79 20.40 0.18
CA MET A 27 4.20 18.99 0.18
C MET A 27 4.70 18.54 -1.19
N ARG A 28 4.00 18.88 -2.28
CA ARG A 28 4.43 18.54 -3.65
C ARG A 28 5.81 19.10 -3.97
N LEU A 29 6.06 20.37 -3.65
CA LEU A 29 7.34 21.02 -3.89
C LEU A 29 8.46 20.36 -3.07
N TRP A 30 8.20 19.98 -1.82
CA TRP A 30 9.17 19.23 -1.02
C TRP A 30 9.56 17.91 -1.67
N VAL A 31 8.58 17.10 -2.07
CA VAL A 31 8.87 15.80 -2.68
C VAL A 31 9.59 15.97 -4.02
N GLU A 32 9.15 16.90 -4.86
CA GLU A 32 9.83 17.18 -6.15
C GLU A 32 11.26 17.66 -5.94
N ARG A 33 11.53 18.53 -4.96
CA ARG A 33 12.91 18.97 -4.64
C ARG A 33 13.78 17.84 -4.09
N GLN A 34 13.22 16.98 -3.23
CA GLN A 34 13.98 15.91 -2.57
C GLN A 34 14.26 14.72 -3.47
N THR A 35 13.38 14.47 -4.45
CA THR A 35 13.36 13.20 -5.19
C THR A 35 13.41 13.38 -6.71
N GLY A 36 13.18 14.59 -7.22
CA GLY A 36 13.06 14.85 -8.66
C GLY A 36 11.76 14.31 -9.29
N HIS A 37 10.89 13.64 -8.54
CA HIS A 37 9.68 13.02 -9.06
C HIS A 37 8.46 13.92 -8.90
N ARG A 38 7.77 14.15 -10.02
CA ARG A 38 6.45 14.80 -10.02
C ARG A 38 5.38 13.86 -9.50
N LEU A 39 4.51 14.38 -8.64
CA LEU A 39 3.41 13.62 -8.06
C LEU A 39 2.16 13.69 -8.96
N GLY A 40 1.52 12.54 -9.19
CA GLY A 40 0.25 12.45 -9.92
C GLY A 40 -0.94 12.70 -9.01
N HIS A 41 -1.77 11.67 -8.79
CA HIS A 41 -2.86 11.71 -7.83
C HIS A 41 -2.32 11.94 -6.41
N VAL A 42 -2.93 12.85 -5.65
CA VAL A 42 -2.56 13.13 -4.25
C VAL A 42 -3.81 13.18 -3.41
N GLU A 43 -3.74 12.58 -2.22
CA GLU A 43 -4.75 12.73 -1.18
C GLU A 43 -4.12 12.86 0.19
N GLN A 44 -4.80 13.53 1.10
CA GLN A 44 -4.42 13.53 2.50
C GLN A 44 -4.82 12.18 3.14
N LEU A 45 -3.91 11.58 3.89
CA LEU A 45 -4.16 10.34 4.63
C LEU A 45 -4.70 10.62 6.02
N TYR A 46 -3.85 11.17 6.89
CA TYR A 46 -4.13 11.39 8.29
C TYR A 46 -3.19 12.44 8.87
N THR A 47 -3.55 12.98 10.03
CA THR A 47 -2.71 13.89 10.81
C THR A 47 -2.20 13.12 12.01
N PHE A 48 -0.89 12.94 12.10
CA PHE A 48 -0.22 12.29 13.22
C PHE A 48 0.29 13.36 14.16
N ALA A 49 0.03 13.21 15.45
CA ALA A 49 0.61 14.06 16.47
C ALA A 49 1.47 13.18 17.37
N ASP A 50 2.74 13.54 17.52
CA ASP A 50 3.59 12.87 18.50
C ASP A 50 3.17 13.31 19.91
N THR A 51 3.20 12.36 20.84
CA THR A 51 3.27 12.70 22.26
C THR A 51 4.76 12.89 22.57
N PRO A 52 5.23 14.13 22.79
CA PRO A 52 6.65 14.37 23.00
C PRO A 52 7.14 13.60 24.23
N ASP A 53 8.37 13.10 24.17
CA ASP A 53 9.10 12.77 25.38
C ASP A 53 9.37 14.07 26.16
N ARG A 54 9.69 13.98 27.46
CA ARG A 54 9.63 15.07 28.46
C ARG A 54 10.38 16.38 28.13
N HIS A 55 11.13 16.44 27.02
CA HIS A 55 11.93 17.58 26.55
C HIS A 55 11.72 17.97 25.07
N GLU A 56 10.80 17.34 24.33
CA GLU A 56 10.55 17.69 22.92
C GLU A 56 9.31 18.57 22.74
N SER A 57 9.34 19.45 21.74
CA SER A 57 8.15 20.19 21.31
C SER A 57 7.19 19.26 20.59
N ARG A 58 5.88 19.40 20.86
CA ARG A 58 4.85 18.62 20.20
C ARG A 58 4.89 18.83 18.68
N THR A 59 5.15 17.76 17.93
CA THR A 59 5.20 17.80 16.47
C THR A 59 3.88 17.28 15.89
N ILE A 60 3.33 18.04 14.93
CA ILE A 60 2.18 17.62 14.12
C ILE A 60 2.67 17.32 12.71
N ARG A 61 2.35 16.14 12.18
CA ARG A 61 2.65 15.72 10.82
C ARG A 61 1.35 15.51 10.04
N ILE A 62 1.28 16.10 8.86
CA ILE A 62 0.16 15.93 7.95
C ILE A 62 0.64 15.05 6.82
N SER A 63 0.13 13.83 6.78
CA SER A 63 0.60 12.80 5.84
C SER A 63 -0.27 12.75 4.61
N TYR A 64 0.35 12.52 3.46
CA TYR A 64 -0.29 12.40 2.16
C TYR A 64 0.07 11.07 1.51
N MET A 65 -0.85 10.53 0.71
CA MET A 65 -0.56 9.47 -0.25
C MET A 65 -0.56 10.08 -1.64
N ALA A 66 0.48 9.76 -2.40
CA ALA A 66 0.59 10.15 -3.79
C ALA A 66 0.81 8.93 -4.67
N LEU A 67 0.20 8.91 -5.85
CA LEU A 67 0.43 7.91 -6.88
C LEU A 67 1.13 8.59 -8.06
N THR A 68 2.20 7.98 -8.53
CA THR A 68 2.94 8.45 -9.70
C THR A 68 3.52 7.25 -10.45
N ARG A 69 3.90 7.48 -11.69
CA ARG A 69 4.52 6.46 -12.55
C ARG A 69 6.02 6.48 -12.32
N ILE A 70 6.61 5.30 -12.20
CA ILE A 70 8.06 5.16 -12.05
C ILE A 70 8.70 5.45 -13.40
N GLY A 71 9.59 6.44 -13.44
CA GLY A 71 10.40 6.76 -14.62
C GLY A 71 11.58 5.79 -14.78
N ILE A 72 12.52 6.13 -15.66
CA ILE A 72 13.67 5.25 -16.00
C ILE A 72 14.71 5.15 -14.86
N ALA A 73 14.69 6.09 -13.90
CA ALA A 73 15.56 6.08 -12.72
C ALA A 73 14.79 5.60 -11.46
N PRO A 74 15.12 4.43 -10.89
CA PRO A 74 14.48 3.90 -9.69
C PRO A 74 15.15 4.38 -8.39
N GLU A 75 15.99 5.42 -8.42
CA GLU A 75 16.64 5.92 -7.21
C GLU A 75 15.59 6.36 -6.18
N GLY A 76 15.78 5.93 -4.92
CA GLY A 76 14.81 6.16 -3.85
C GLY A 76 13.56 5.27 -3.88
N TRP A 77 13.34 4.42 -4.90
CA TRP A 77 12.20 3.52 -4.92
C TRP A 77 12.50 2.21 -4.18
N LYS A 78 11.64 1.84 -3.24
CA LYS A 78 11.71 0.55 -2.53
C LYS A 78 10.41 -0.23 -2.64
N SER A 79 10.49 -1.56 -2.67
CA SER A 79 9.26 -2.36 -2.49
C SER A 79 8.70 -2.11 -1.10
N TRP A 80 7.39 -1.88 -0.98
CA TRP A 80 6.77 -1.76 0.33
C TRP A 80 6.80 -3.09 1.12
N TYR A 81 7.04 -4.22 0.44
CA TYR A 81 7.17 -5.54 1.03
C TYR A 81 8.55 -5.73 1.67
N ALA A 82 9.51 -4.82 1.42
CA ALA A 82 10.72 -4.75 2.24
C ALA A 82 10.39 -4.37 3.69
N TYR A 83 9.37 -3.53 3.91
CA TYR A 83 8.90 -3.13 5.24
C TYR A 83 7.77 -4.00 5.75
N PHE A 84 6.98 -4.64 4.89
CA PHE A 84 5.88 -5.51 5.29
C PHE A 84 5.94 -6.87 4.56
N PRO A 85 6.97 -7.70 4.79
CA PRO A 85 7.12 -8.96 4.04
C PRO A 85 5.91 -9.88 4.16
N TRP A 86 5.26 -9.90 5.32
CA TRP A 86 4.06 -10.71 5.59
C TRP A 86 2.81 -10.26 4.81
N GLU A 87 2.82 -9.10 4.16
CA GLU A 87 1.71 -8.63 3.32
C GLU A 87 1.79 -9.15 1.88
N ASP A 88 2.93 -9.73 1.47
CA ASP A 88 3.09 -10.37 0.17
C ASP A 88 2.84 -11.88 0.25
N ARG A 89 1.58 -12.28 0.16
CA ARG A 89 1.19 -13.69 0.18
C ARG A 89 1.36 -14.37 -1.16
N SER A 90 1.78 -13.65 -2.21
CA SER A 90 2.05 -14.22 -3.53
C SER A 90 3.37 -15.02 -3.54
N THR A 91 4.34 -14.63 -2.70
CA THR A 91 5.67 -15.25 -2.64
C THR A 91 5.80 -16.28 -1.51
N ILE A 92 6.78 -17.17 -1.63
CA ILE A 92 7.09 -18.16 -0.57
C ILE A 92 7.65 -17.41 0.65
N GLU A 93 8.53 -16.46 0.41
CA GLU A 93 9.20 -15.63 1.43
C GLU A 93 8.17 -14.86 2.26
N GLY A 94 7.19 -14.22 1.63
CA GLY A 94 6.16 -13.49 2.36
C GLY A 94 5.20 -14.39 3.12
N ARG A 95 4.85 -15.58 2.59
CA ARG A 95 4.11 -16.60 3.36
C ARG A 95 4.89 -17.10 4.58
N MET A 96 6.20 -17.30 4.45
CA MET A 96 7.07 -17.65 5.58
C MET A 96 7.16 -16.52 6.61
N ALA A 97 7.28 -15.27 6.15
CA ALA A 97 7.29 -14.11 7.03
C ALA A 97 5.96 -13.97 7.80
N LEU A 98 4.83 -14.23 7.14
CA LEU A 98 3.51 -14.27 7.77
C LEU A 98 3.42 -15.36 8.84
N ALA A 99 3.84 -16.59 8.53
CA ALA A 99 3.86 -17.69 9.51
C ALA A 99 4.77 -17.36 10.71
N GLY A 100 5.94 -16.76 10.45
CA GLY A 100 6.88 -16.33 11.49
C GLY A 100 6.35 -15.19 12.37
N ALA A 101 5.59 -14.26 11.80
CA ALA A 101 4.89 -13.21 12.55
C ALA A 101 3.78 -13.80 13.42
N ARG A 102 3.01 -14.75 12.86
CA ARG A 102 1.92 -15.40 13.57
C ARG A 102 2.40 -16.20 14.78
N ALA A 103 3.43 -17.03 14.60
CA ALA A 103 4.01 -17.81 15.69
C ALA A 103 4.51 -16.94 16.86
N ARG A 104 5.07 -15.76 16.57
CA ARG A 104 5.52 -14.80 17.61
C ARG A 104 4.35 -14.13 18.32
N LEU A 105 3.29 -13.78 17.59
CA LEU A 105 2.06 -13.26 18.20
C LEU A 105 1.38 -14.29 19.10
N ASP A 106 1.34 -15.56 18.68
CA ASP A 106 0.79 -16.64 19.50
C ASP A 106 1.63 -16.88 20.77
N ALA A 107 2.96 -16.72 20.69
CA ALA A 107 3.83 -16.76 21.86
C ALA A 107 3.59 -15.57 22.79
N TRP A 108 3.48 -14.35 22.24
CA TRP A 108 3.16 -13.14 23.01
C TRP A 108 1.78 -13.25 23.70
N ALA A 109 0.77 -13.79 23.01
CA ALA A 109 -0.58 -13.96 23.54
C ALA A 109 -0.61 -14.77 24.84
N LYS A 110 0.25 -15.78 24.99
CA LYS A 110 0.36 -16.60 26.22
C LYS A 110 0.77 -15.79 27.46
N SER A 111 1.40 -14.63 27.28
CA SER A 111 1.76 -13.72 28.37
C SER A 111 0.66 -12.68 28.69
N ALA A 112 -0.40 -12.62 27.87
CA ALA A 112 -1.46 -11.65 28.06
C ALA A 112 -2.37 -12.02 29.23
N ARG A 113 -2.92 -11.00 29.92
CA ARG A 113 -3.89 -11.19 31.00
C ARG A 113 -5.18 -11.88 30.54
N ASP A 114 -5.55 -11.65 29.28
CA ASP A 114 -6.75 -12.20 28.64
C ASP A 114 -6.34 -12.84 27.31
N LEU A 115 -6.01 -14.14 27.37
CA LEU A 115 -5.52 -14.92 26.24
C LEU A 115 -6.56 -15.00 25.11
N GLU A 116 -7.82 -15.25 25.45
CA GLU A 116 -8.89 -15.47 24.47
C GLU A 116 -9.18 -14.19 23.69
N LYS A 117 -9.23 -13.03 24.37
CA LYS A 117 -9.39 -11.74 23.70
C LYS A 117 -8.24 -11.43 22.75
N ILE A 118 -6.99 -11.69 23.16
CA ILE A 118 -5.83 -11.43 22.31
C ILE A 118 -5.79 -12.37 21.11
N LYS A 119 -6.07 -13.68 21.31
CA LYS A 119 -6.18 -14.63 20.21
C LYS A 119 -7.25 -14.21 19.20
N ALA A 120 -8.45 -13.86 19.66
CA ALA A 120 -9.51 -13.38 18.79
C ALA A 120 -9.09 -12.15 17.97
N ARG A 121 -8.33 -11.22 18.56
CA ARG A 121 -7.78 -10.07 17.85
C ARG A 121 -6.72 -10.47 16.82
N ILE A 122 -5.83 -11.41 17.15
CA ILE A 122 -4.83 -11.95 16.22
C ILE A 122 -5.55 -12.60 15.03
N ASP A 123 -6.53 -13.47 15.28
CA ASP A 123 -7.33 -14.14 14.24
C ASP A 123 -8.06 -13.17 13.34
N GLN A 124 -8.70 -12.15 13.91
CA GLN A 124 -9.38 -11.12 13.12
C GLN A 124 -8.43 -10.33 12.22
N THR A 125 -7.15 -10.23 12.61
CA THR A 125 -6.18 -9.31 11.98
C THR A 125 -5.27 -10.04 10.98
N PHE A 126 -4.89 -11.28 11.28
CA PHE A 126 -4.01 -12.13 10.47
C PHE A 126 -4.76 -13.26 9.75
N GLY A 127 -6.08 -13.39 9.97
CA GLY A 127 -6.87 -14.53 9.53
C GLY A 127 -6.65 -15.76 10.41
N THR A 128 -7.61 -16.67 10.42
CA THR A 128 -7.43 -18.04 10.94
C THR A 128 -6.78 -18.92 9.87
N GLU A 129 -6.24 -20.08 10.24
CA GLU A 129 -5.87 -21.09 9.23
C GLU A 129 -7.09 -21.43 8.37
N GLY A 130 -6.98 -21.21 7.06
CA GLY A 130 -8.08 -21.39 6.11
C GLY A 130 -9.17 -20.30 6.13
N GLY A 131 -9.04 -19.28 6.98
CA GLY A 131 -9.97 -18.14 7.05
C GLY A 131 -9.76 -17.09 5.96
N ALA A 132 -10.75 -16.21 5.79
CA ALA A 132 -10.67 -15.12 4.83
C ALA A 132 -9.62 -14.07 5.24
N TRP A 133 -8.67 -13.79 4.36
CA TRP A 133 -7.70 -12.72 4.53
C TRP A 133 -8.29 -11.38 4.11
N ASP A 134 -8.25 -10.41 5.02
CA ASP A 134 -8.64 -9.04 4.75
C ASP A 134 -7.39 -8.21 4.41
N ASP A 135 -7.27 -7.84 3.13
CA ASP A 135 -6.12 -7.10 2.60
C ASP A 135 -6.10 -5.63 3.05
N GLU A 136 -7.21 -5.11 3.58
CA GLU A 136 -7.32 -3.74 4.09
C GLU A 136 -6.80 -3.59 5.52
N ARG A 137 -6.50 -4.70 6.23
CA ARG A 137 -6.04 -4.70 7.63
C ARG A 137 -4.55 -4.45 7.86
N VAL A 138 -3.86 -3.85 6.89
CA VAL A 138 -2.40 -3.61 6.96
C VAL A 138 -2.02 -2.80 8.21
N LEU A 139 -2.72 -1.68 8.45
CA LEU A 139 -2.47 -0.84 9.64
C LEU A 139 -2.73 -1.61 10.93
N GLN A 140 -3.84 -2.35 11.02
CA GLN A 140 -4.20 -3.12 12.22
C GLN A 140 -3.18 -4.23 12.51
N ARG A 141 -2.67 -4.90 11.46
CA ARG A 141 -1.59 -5.89 11.58
C ARG A 141 -0.31 -5.25 12.10
N TYR A 142 0.08 -4.12 11.54
CA TYR A 142 1.25 -3.37 12.02
C TYR A 142 1.10 -2.92 13.47
N GLU A 143 -0.06 -2.34 13.85
CA GLU A 143 -0.31 -1.87 15.22
C GLU A 143 -0.29 -3.02 16.24
N LEU A 144 -0.86 -4.18 15.88
CA LEU A 144 -0.81 -5.36 16.74
C LEU A 144 0.63 -5.86 16.95
N LEU A 145 1.46 -5.90 15.90
CA LEU A 145 2.88 -6.24 16.00
C LEU A 145 3.66 -5.20 16.83
N TRP A 146 3.33 -3.92 16.67
CA TRP A 146 3.93 -2.83 17.45
C TRP A 146 3.62 -2.93 18.94
N GLU A 147 2.35 -3.15 19.30
CA GLU A 147 1.92 -3.36 20.68
C GLU A 147 2.59 -4.59 21.31
N ALA A 148 2.78 -5.65 20.53
CA ALA A 148 3.44 -6.87 20.97
C ALA A 148 4.97 -6.74 21.13
N GLY A 149 5.57 -5.60 20.77
CA GLY A 149 7.03 -5.43 20.80
C GLY A 149 7.76 -6.19 19.69
N LEU A 150 7.05 -6.59 18.64
CA LEU A 150 7.55 -7.48 17.58
C LEU A 150 8.09 -6.72 16.37
N VAL A 151 8.11 -5.39 16.38
CA VAL A 151 8.80 -4.56 15.37
C VAL A 151 9.86 -3.70 16.05
N ALA A 152 10.93 -3.41 15.31
CA ALA A 152 12.11 -2.71 15.86
C ALA A 152 11.78 -1.32 16.40
N GLU A 153 10.76 -0.66 15.84
CA GLU A 153 10.31 0.68 16.22
C GLU A 153 9.39 0.67 17.46
N SER A 154 9.08 -0.49 18.03
CA SER A 154 8.25 -0.57 19.23
C SER A 154 9.03 -0.13 20.47
N ARG A 155 8.37 0.67 21.32
CA ARG A 155 8.89 1.04 22.66
C ARG A 155 9.05 -0.17 23.58
N ALA A 156 8.36 -1.26 23.28
CA ALA A 156 8.41 -2.53 24.01
C ALA A 156 9.27 -3.59 23.29
N ALA A 157 10.12 -3.21 22.33
CA ALA A 157 10.90 -4.18 21.57
C ALA A 157 11.84 -4.99 22.47
N THR A 158 11.67 -6.31 22.48
CA THR A 158 12.42 -7.27 23.32
C THR A 158 13.56 -7.97 22.59
N GLY A 159 13.84 -7.60 21.33
CA GLY A 159 14.88 -8.19 20.48
C GLY A 159 14.40 -9.29 19.53
N SER A 160 13.22 -9.90 19.78
CA SER A 160 12.59 -10.85 18.86
C SER A 160 11.64 -10.14 17.89
N VAL A 161 12.21 -9.47 16.88
CA VAL A 161 11.44 -8.74 15.86
C VAL A 161 11.02 -9.65 14.71
N VAL A 162 9.88 -9.35 14.08
CA VAL A 162 9.47 -9.97 12.81
C VAL A 162 10.29 -9.46 11.65
N ALA A 163 10.30 -10.21 10.54
CA ALA A 163 10.99 -9.83 9.31
C ALA A 163 10.46 -8.50 8.75
N GLY A 164 11.36 -7.67 8.21
CA GLY A 164 11.01 -6.42 7.55
C GLY A 164 11.87 -5.28 8.07
N GLU A 165 12.20 -4.36 7.16
CA GLU A 165 13.06 -3.23 7.47
C GLU A 165 12.35 -2.18 8.31
N ALA A 166 13.12 -1.52 9.19
CA ALA A 166 12.62 -0.44 10.02
C ALA A 166 12.63 0.90 9.28
N MET A 167 11.70 1.78 9.63
CA MET A 167 11.71 3.18 9.21
C MET A 167 11.86 4.12 10.40
N VAL A 168 12.28 5.36 10.15
CA VAL A 168 12.39 6.38 11.21
C VAL A 168 11.00 6.75 11.75
N ARG A 169 10.91 6.96 13.07
CA ARG A 169 9.70 7.41 13.77
C ARG A 169 8.46 6.58 13.41
N ASP A 170 7.39 7.24 12.97
CA ASP A 170 6.09 6.66 12.62
C ASP A 170 5.94 6.38 11.12
N HIS A 171 7.02 6.47 10.33
CA HIS A 171 6.95 6.35 8.87
C HIS A 171 6.41 4.98 8.41
N ARG A 172 6.76 3.89 9.11
CA ARG A 172 6.21 2.56 8.81
C ARG A 172 4.69 2.54 9.08
N ARG A 173 4.22 3.17 10.15
CA ARG A 173 2.77 3.33 10.42
C ARG A 173 2.05 4.15 9.34
N ILE A 174 2.67 5.23 8.86
CA ILE A 174 2.15 6.05 7.76
C ILE A 174 2.03 5.22 6.49
N LEU A 175 3.06 4.42 6.17
CA LEU A 175 3.05 3.53 5.01
C LEU A 175 1.98 2.44 5.13
N ALA A 176 1.82 1.81 6.29
CA ALA A 176 0.76 0.84 6.53
C ALA A 176 -0.63 1.46 6.33
N THR A 177 -0.82 2.70 6.78
CA THR A 177 -2.04 3.48 6.54
C THR A 177 -2.29 3.72 5.05
N ALA A 178 -1.24 4.10 4.31
CA ALA A 178 -1.30 4.30 2.87
C ALA A 178 -1.66 3.01 2.13
N MET A 179 -1.06 1.88 2.51
CA MET A 179 -1.36 0.55 1.97
C MET A 179 -2.83 0.17 2.17
N THR A 180 -3.34 0.29 3.40
CA THR A 180 -4.76 0.06 3.72
C THR A 180 -5.67 0.92 2.83
N ARG A 181 -5.39 2.22 2.73
CA ARG A 181 -6.20 3.15 1.93
C ARG A 181 -6.15 2.83 0.44
N LEU A 182 -4.97 2.49 -0.09
CA LEU A 182 -4.80 2.17 -1.50
C LEU A 182 -5.54 0.88 -1.87
N ARG A 183 -5.41 -0.19 -1.08
CA ARG A 183 -6.12 -1.46 -1.31
C ARG A 183 -7.63 -1.27 -1.26
N ALA A 184 -8.15 -0.56 -0.27
CA ALA A 184 -9.57 -0.21 -0.19
C ALA A 184 -10.02 0.60 -1.42
N LYS A 185 -9.22 1.58 -1.87
CA LYS A 185 -9.57 2.37 -3.05
C LYS A 185 -9.59 1.55 -4.34
N ILE A 186 -8.60 0.68 -4.57
CA ILE A 186 -8.54 -0.16 -5.77
C ILE A 186 -9.66 -1.20 -5.76
N ARG A 187 -10.28 -1.51 -4.62
CA ARG A 187 -11.49 -2.33 -4.57
C ARG A 187 -12.74 -1.59 -5.05
N TYR A 188 -12.78 -0.25 -4.99
CA TYR A 188 -14.02 0.52 -5.25
C TYR A 188 -13.90 1.67 -6.28
N ARG A 189 -12.70 1.95 -6.77
CA ARG A 189 -12.42 3.06 -7.70
C ARG A 189 -11.32 2.69 -8.68
N PRO A 190 -11.39 3.13 -9.94
CA PRO A 190 -10.39 2.88 -10.98
C PRO A 190 -9.05 3.61 -10.74
N VAL A 191 -8.64 3.84 -9.49
CA VAL A 191 -7.39 4.52 -9.13
C VAL A 191 -6.15 3.72 -9.56
N ILE A 192 -6.29 2.40 -9.76
CA ILE A 192 -5.20 1.54 -10.26
C ILE A 192 -4.64 2.04 -11.60
N PHE A 193 -5.47 2.68 -12.45
CA PHE A 193 -5.02 3.18 -13.74
C PHE A 193 -4.10 4.41 -13.65
N GLU A 194 -4.03 5.08 -12.49
CA GLU A 194 -3.00 6.10 -12.22
C GLU A 194 -1.59 5.49 -12.17
N LEU A 195 -1.49 4.20 -11.81
CA LEU A 195 -0.23 3.45 -11.77
C LEU A 195 0.12 2.80 -13.11
N MET A 196 -0.85 2.70 -14.02
CA MET A 196 -0.66 2.08 -15.33
C MET A 196 -0.08 3.07 -16.34
N PRO A 197 0.73 2.62 -17.31
CA PRO A 197 1.08 3.42 -18.49
C PRO A 197 -0.18 3.78 -19.30
N GLU A 198 -0.04 4.66 -20.28
CA GLU A 198 -1.18 5.10 -21.08
C GLU A 198 -1.83 3.95 -21.86
N ALA A 199 -1.01 3.09 -22.46
CA ALA A 199 -1.42 1.83 -23.07
C ALA A 199 -0.78 0.65 -22.33
N PHE A 200 -1.55 -0.40 -22.05
CA PHE A 200 -1.11 -1.58 -21.29
C PHE A 200 -1.80 -2.85 -21.77
N THR A 201 -1.18 -3.99 -21.48
CA THR A 201 -1.76 -5.32 -21.63
C THR A 201 -2.59 -5.71 -20.39
N PHE A 202 -3.52 -6.65 -20.56
CA PHE A 202 -4.21 -7.26 -19.41
C PHE A 202 -3.27 -7.91 -18.40
N LEU A 203 -2.15 -8.46 -18.86
CA LEU A 203 -1.17 -9.10 -17.99
C LEU A 203 -0.46 -8.07 -17.10
N GLU A 204 -0.09 -6.91 -17.64
CA GLU A 204 0.50 -5.82 -16.86
C GLU A 204 -0.49 -5.27 -15.83
N LEU A 205 -1.77 -5.10 -16.24
CA LEU A 205 -2.81 -4.68 -15.30
C LEU A 205 -3.00 -5.70 -14.17
N GLN A 206 -3.09 -6.99 -14.51
CA GLN A 206 -3.21 -8.07 -13.53
C GLN A 206 -2.03 -8.06 -12.55
N ARG A 207 -0.78 -8.04 -13.06
CA ARG A 207 0.43 -8.02 -12.24
C ARG A 207 0.47 -6.80 -11.32
N THR A 208 0.02 -5.64 -11.80
CA THR A 208 -0.03 -4.42 -10.99
C THR A 208 -1.05 -4.54 -9.86
N VAL A 209 -2.23 -5.09 -10.15
CA VAL A 209 -3.26 -5.34 -9.13
C VAL A 209 -2.79 -6.39 -8.11
N GLU A 210 -2.22 -7.50 -8.56
CA GLU A 210 -1.65 -8.55 -7.70
C GLU A 210 -0.54 -8.00 -6.81
N ALA A 211 0.38 -7.20 -7.37
CA ALA A 211 1.45 -6.56 -6.62
C ALA A 211 0.93 -5.58 -5.56
N VAL A 212 -0.20 -4.92 -5.79
CA VAL A 212 -0.84 -4.06 -4.78
C VAL A 212 -1.61 -4.88 -3.73
N ALA A 213 -2.35 -5.90 -4.16
CA ALA A 213 -3.16 -6.75 -3.29
C ALA A 213 -2.30 -7.70 -2.42
N GLY A 214 -1.10 -8.06 -2.88
CA GLY A 214 -0.23 -9.03 -2.22
C GLY A 214 -0.73 -10.46 -2.33
N GLN A 215 -1.49 -10.77 -3.38
CA GLN A 215 -2.01 -12.12 -3.65
C GLN A 215 -2.19 -12.34 -5.15
N GLU A 216 -2.07 -13.59 -5.58
CA GLU A 216 -2.29 -13.98 -6.98
C GLU A 216 -3.78 -13.98 -7.34
N MET A 217 -4.08 -13.74 -8.62
CA MET A 217 -5.43 -13.73 -9.16
C MET A 217 -5.57 -14.71 -10.31
N HIS A 218 -6.75 -15.34 -10.40
CA HIS A 218 -7.04 -16.21 -11.52
C HIS A 218 -7.22 -15.39 -12.81
N LYS A 219 -6.33 -15.61 -13.78
CA LYS A 219 -6.25 -14.85 -15.04
C LYS A 219 -7.58 -14.69 -15.78
N GLN A 220 -8.35 -15.77 -15.90
CA GLN A 220 -9.63 -15.73 -16.63
C GLN A 220 -10.70 -14.93 -15.86
N ASN A 221 -10.74 -15.06 -14.53
CA ASN A 221 -11.69 -14.34 -13.69
C ASN A 221 -11.38 -12.84 -13.71
N PHE A 222 -10.09 -12.49 -13.61
CA PHE A 222 -9.64 -11.11 -13.70
C PHE A 222 -10.03 -10.47 -15.03
N ARG A 223 -9.72 -11.13 -16.15
CA ARG A 223 -10.07 -10.61 -17.49
C ARG A 223 -11.58 -10.41 -17.63
N ARG A 224 -12.38 -11.39 -17.22
CA ARG A 224 -13.85 -11.31 -17.25
C ARG A 224 -14.35 -10.12 -16.45
N LEU A 225 -13.83 -9.92 -15.24
CA LEU A 225 -14.21 -8.83 -14.34
C LEU A 225 -13.95 -7.45 -14.93
N ILE A 226 -12.73 -7.23 -15.46
CA ILE A 226 -12.37 -5.93 -16.07
C ILE A 226 -13.21 -5.65 -17.33
N GLN A 227 -13.44 -6.67 -18.18
CA GLN A 227 -14.26 -6.52 -19.37
C GLN A 227 -15.73 -6.20 -19.02
N GLN A 228 -16.29 -6.87 -18.02
CA GLN A 228 -17.67 -6.63 -17.56
C GLN A 228 -17.88 -5.20 -17.04
N GLN A 229 -16.86 -4.61 -16.42
CA GLN A 229 -16.94 -3.24 -15.90
C GLN A 229 -16.81 -2.16 -16.98
N GLN A 230 -16.43 -2.54 -18.20
CA GLN A 230 -16.24 -1.66 -19.36
C GLN A 230 -15.27 -0.50 -19.11
N LEU A 231 -14.29 -0.68 -18.23
CA LEU A 231 -13.33 0.37 -17.82
C LEU A 231 -12.20 0.58 -18.83
N VAL A 232 -11.98 -0.39 -19.72
CA VAL A 232 -10.89 -0.37 -20.68
C VAL A 232 -11.44 -0.51 -22.10
N GLU A 233 -10.75 0.12 -23.04
CA GLU A 233 -11.01 0.00 -24.48
C GLU A 233 -9.79 -0.60 -25.19
N GLU A 234 -10.06 -1.42 -26.20
CA GLU A 234 -9.02 -2.03 -27.02
C GLU A 234 -8.45 -0.99 -27.99
N THR A 235 -7.13 -0.95 -28.12
CA THR A 235 -6.45 -0.11 -29.11
C THR A 235 -6.14 -0.92 -30.37
N THR A 236 -5.82 -0.23 -31.46
CA THR A 236 -5.30 -0.88 -32.68
C THR A 236 -3.84 -1.34 -32.54
N GLU A 237 -3.19 -1.04 -31.42
CA GLU A 237 -1.78 -1.31 -31.19
C GLU A 237 -1.58 -2.67 -30.50
N LEU A 238 -0.47 -3.32 -30.84
CA LEU A 238 0.03 -4.52 -30.17
C LEU A 238 1.28 -4.17 -29.38
N SER A 239 1.53 -4.90 -28.29
CA SER A 239 2.75 -4.74 -27.49
C SER A 239 3.97 -4.94 -28.38
N ARG A 240 4.85 -3.94 -28.42
CA ARG A 240 6.15 -4.06 -29.08
C ARG A 240 7.08 -4.82 -28.13
N GLU A 241 7.50 -6.00 -28.55
CA GLU A 241 8.57 -6.82 -27.95
C GLU A 241 8.29 -7.55 -26.62
N GLY A 242 8.88 -8.75 -26.52
CA GLY A 242 8.80 -9.71 -25.43
C GLY A 242 8.84 -11.15 -25.96
N PRO A 243 9.38 -12.14 -25.22
CA PRO A 243 9.35 -13.54 -25.66
C PRO A 243 7.89 -14.04 -25.68
N GLY A 244 7.29 -14.10 -26.87
CA GLY A 244 5.92 -14.60 -27.08
C GLY A 244 5.13 -13.88 -28.16
N ARG A 245 3.86 -14.28 -28.33
CA ARG A 245 2.92 -13.65 -29.27
C ARG A 245 2.59 -12.22 -28.79
N PRO A 246 2.64 -11.20 -29.67
CA PRO A 246 2.26 -9.83 -29.32
C PRO A 246 0.86 -9.77 -28.69
N ALA A 247 0.75 -9.09 -27.56
CA ALA A 247 -0.49 -8.91 -26.83
C ALA A 247 -1.22 -7.65 -27.31
N ARG A 248 -2.55 -7.66 -27.26
CA ARG A 248 -3.36 -6.46 -27.52
C ARG A 248 -3.15 -5.44 -26.42
N LEU A 249 -3.03 -4.17 -26.81
CA LEU A 249 -2.95 -3.04 -25.89
C LEU A 249 -4.34 -2.44 -25.65
N PHE A 250 -4.55 -1.99 -24.42
CA PHE A 250 -5.76 -1.39 -23.92
C PHE A 250 -5.46 -0.02 -23.32
N ARG A 251 -6.45 0.87 -23.33
CA ARG A 251 -6.41 2.18 -22.65
C ARG A 251 -7.54 2.26 -21.64
N PHE A 252 -7.32 3.06 -20.59
CA PHE A 252 -8.36 3.33 -19.60
C PHE A 252 -9.35 4.38 -20.12
N ARG A 253 -10.65 4.08 -20.07
CA ARG A 253 -11.73 4.98 -20.47
C ARG A 253 -11.99 6.04 -19.40
N ARG A 254 -11.22 7.13 -19.43
CA ARG A 254 -11.30 8.23 -18.44
C ARG A 254 -12.68 8.87 -18.35
N GLU A 255 -13.42 8.91 -19.46
CA GLU A 255 -14.75 9.54 -19.57
C GLU A 255 -15.77 8.91 -18.60
N ILE A 256 -15.64 7.62 -18.31
CA ILE A 256 -16.54 6.88 -17.40
C ILE A 256 -16.49 7.43 -15.96
N ILE A 257 -15.37 8.05 -15.54
CA ILE A 257 -15.26 8.64 -14.20
C ILE A 257 -16.16 9.88 -14.09
N GLY A 258 -16.15 10.75 -15.10
CA GLY A 258 -16.95 11.99 -15.10
C GLY A 258 -18.45 11.70 -15.12
N ASP A 259 -18.88 10.85 -16.05
CA ASP A 259 -20.29 10.50 -16.25
C ASP A 259 -20.91 9.81 -15.02
N ARG A 260 -20.14 8.97 -14.33
CA ARG A 260 -20.65 8.19 -13.18
C ARG A 260 -20.51 8.90 -11.85
N GLN A 261 -19.58 9.85 -11.71
CA GLN A 261 -19.56 10.78 -10.57
C GLN A 261 -20.78 11.70 -10.60
N ALA A 262 -21.19 12.15 -11.79
CA ALA A 262 -22.45 12.87 -11.97
C ALA A 262 -23.68 11.99 -11.62
N ALA A 263 -23.59 10.67 -11.87
CA ALA A 263 -24.66 9.71 -11.55
C ALA A 263 -24.59 9.09 -10.13
N GLY A 264 -23.66 9.50 -9.26
CA GLY A 264 -23.59 9.09 -7.84
C GLY A 264 -23.19 7.63 -7.55
N SER A 265 -22.78 6.84 -8.55
CA SER A 265 -22.53 5.40 -8.40
C SER A 265 -21.03 5.07 -8.16
N LYS A 266 -20.73 4.24 -7.14
CA LYS A 266 -19.38 3.71 -6.85
C LYS A 266 -19.19 2.34 -7.53
N LEU A 267 -18.01 2.08 -8.10
CA LEU A 267 -17.68 0.83 -8.81
C LEU A 267 -17.06 -0.22 -7.87
N PRO A 268 -17.69 -1.33 -7.49
CA PRO A 268 -16.97 -2.43 -6.87
C PRO A 268 -16.08 -3.12 -7.93
N LEU A 269 -14.77 -2.93 -7.80
CA LEU A 269 -13.74 -3.53 -8.63
C LEU A 269 -13.46 -4.99 -8.27
N MET A 270 -13.71 -5.43 -7.03
CA MET A 270 -13.52 -6.82 -6.58
C MET A 270 -14.55 -7.24 -5.54
N ARG A 271 -15.34 -8.29 -5.84
CA ARG A 271 -16.05 -9.06 -4.79
C ARG A 271 -15.10 -10.15 -4.31
N SER A 272 -14.91 -10.27 -3.00
CA SER A 272 -14.27 -11.44 -2.40
C SER A 272 -15.13 -12.66 -2.76
N VAL A 273 -14.51 -13.67 -3.37
CA VAL A 273 -15.12 -15.00 -3.56
C VAL A 273 -14.97 -15.76 -2.26
#